data_AF-A0A9D5BEP9-F1
#
_entry.id   AF-A0A9D5BEP9-F1
#
_cell.length_a   1.000
_cell.length_b   1.000
_cell.length_c   1.000
_cell.angle_alpha   90.00
_cell.angle_beta   90.00
_cell.angle_gamma   90.00
#
_symmetry.space_group_name_H-M   'P 1'
#
loop_
_entity.id
_entity.type
_entity.pdbx_description
1 polymer ?
#
loop_
_entity_poly.entity_id
_entity_poly.type
_entity_poly.pdbx_seq_one_letter_code
_entity_poly.pdbx_strand_id
1 'polypeptide(L)'
;KGKRELKSQNPALALIPNFENQKTLMDLEDEEWELCCDDGLVYKRKRGRFNPPPESSSVADEKRLENLRRERKKQTLLKLKSKFEKEIVHWENLSNTLRALRISSSTQLQQLQEKQQIQDQTPSLPSTSSSLTQSSLLDDLLFQVEAQEAIIHDISNLCDVAEAICFKQEQALFDLQIWSTPLDLMQVLSYED
;
A
#
# COMPACT_ATOMS: atom_id res chain seq x y z
N LYS A 1 66.38 78.63 -7.90
CA LYS A 1 66.70 77.73 -6.76
C LYS A 1 65.70 76.58 -6.78
N GLY A 2 65.99 75.30 -6.91
CA GLY A 2 67.20 74.50 -7.10
C GLY A 2 66.68 73.06 -7.24
N LYS A 3 67.16 72.34 -8.25
CA LYS A 3 66.82 70.95 -8.60
C LYS A 3 67.48 69.94 -7.63
N ARG A 4 66.90 68.73 -7.53
CA ARG A 4 67.50 67.37 -7.66
C ARG A 4 66.47 66.33 -7.15
N GLU A 5 65.85 65.50 -7.99
CA GLU A 5 66.34 64.21 -8.57
C GLU A 5 66.91 63.26 -7.50
N LEU A 6 66.69 61.95 -7.44
CA LEU A 6 66.00 60.87 -8.17
C LEU A 6 66.21 59.64 -7.24
N LYS A 7 65.37 58.59 -7.28
CA LYS A 7 65.75 57.27 -7.83
C LYS A 7 64.73 56.19 -7.45
N SER A 8 64.18 55.62 -8.52
CA SER A 8 63.49 54.35 -8.66
C SER A 8 64.13 53.19 -7.90
N GLN A 9 63.30 52.26 -7.39
CA GLN A 9 63.37 50.84 -7.79
C GLN A 9 62.22 50.03 -7.16
N ASN A 10 61.25 49.61 -7.99
CA ASN A 10 60.60 48.31 -7.82
C ASN A 10 61.53 47.24 -8.41
N PRO A 11 61.49 46.00 -7.88
CA PRO A 11 60.89 44.97 -8.73
C PRO A 11 60.05 43.94 -7.97
N ALA A 12 59.19 43.32 -8.76
CA ALA A 12 58.37 42.16 -8.46
C ALA A 12 59.13 41.01 -7.77
N LEU A 13 58.49 40.39 -6.78
CA LEU A 13 58.70 38.99 -6.45
C LEU A 13 57.37 38.26 -6.57
N ALA A 14 57.40 37.27 -7.45
CA ALA A 14 56.36 36.31 -7.72
C ALA A 14 56.24 35.28 -6.59
N LEU A 15 55.03 34.72 -6.48
CA LEU A 15 54.71 33.34 -6.13
C LEU A 15 55.57 32.63 -5.06
N ILE A 16 54.98 32.48 -3.88
CA ILE A 16 55.01 31.18 -3.19
C ILE A 16 53.56 30.90 -2.74
N PRO A 17 52.86 29.91 -3.32
CA PRO A 17 51.66 29.37 -2.72
C PRO A 17 52.07 28.68 -1.41
N ASN A 18 51.47 29.11 -0.30
CA ASN A 18 51.64 28.50 1.02
C ASN A 18 51.37 26.98 0.93
N PHE A 19 52.44 26.18 1.02
CA PHE A 19 52.40 24.71 0.95
C PHE A 19 51.85 24.05 2.23
N GLU A 20 51.31 24.84 3.16
CA GLU A 20 50.87 24.39 4.47
C GLU A 20 49.34 24.24 4.59
N ASN A 21 48.60 24.62 3.54
CA ASN A 21 47.13 24.47 3.47
C ASN A 21 46.66 23.23 2.70
N GLN A 22 47.55 22.33 2.29
CA GLN A 22 47.14 21.04 1.70
C GLN A 22 47.11 19.88 2.70
N LYS A 23 47.63 20.08 3.92
CA LYS A 23 47.62 19.04 4.97
C LYS A 23 46.29 18.96 5.75
N THR A 24 45.34 19.86 5.49
CA THR A 24 44.01 19.87 6.11
C THR A 24 42.88 19.44 5.16
N LEU A 25 43.21 19.02 3.94
CA LEU A 25 42.22 18.47 3.00
C LEU A 25 42.10 16.94 3.08
N MET A 26 43.11 16.25 3.62
CA MET A 26 43.15 14.77 3.73
C MET A 26 42.46 14.21 4.98
N ASP A 27 41.98 15.05 5.91
CA ASP A 27 41.20 14.63 7.09
C ASP A 27 39.68 14.71 6.88
N LEU A 28 39.21 14.82 5.63
CA LEU A 28 37.78 14.87 5.29
C LEU A 28 37.19 13.52 4.86
N GLU A 29 38.00 12.47 4.84
CA GLU A 29 37.58 11.12 4.42
C GLU A 29 37.32 10.15 5.59
N ASP A 30 37.37 10.63 6.85
CA ASP A 30 36.75 9.91 7.97
C ASP A 30 35.24 10.23 7.98
N GLU A 31 34.55 9.66 7.00
CA GLU A 31 33.10 9.72 6.87
C GLU A 31 32.47 8.86 7.98
N GLU A 32 32.34 9.46 9.16
CA GLU A 32 31.75 8.84 10.34
C GLU A 32 30.30 8.41 10.04
N TRP A 33 30.10 7.11 9.81
CA TRP A 33 28.78 6.52 9.63
C TRP A 33 28.14 6.27 11.00
N GLU A 34 26.92 6.76 11.21
CA GLU A 34 26.15 6.47 12.42
C GLU A 34 25.06 5.43 12.15
N LEU A 35 24.86 4.53 13.12
CA LEU A 35 23.75 3.58 13.12
C LEU A 35 22.49 4.27 13.64
N CYS A 36 21.47 4.34 12.81
CA CYS A 36 20.15 4.87 13.15
C CYS A 36 19.16 3.72 13.27
N CYS A 37 18.40 3.72 14.36
CA CYS A 37 17.29 2.82 14.58
C CYS A 37 15.98 3.58 14.35
N ASP A 38 15.27 3.28 13.25
CA ASP A 38 13.95 3.85 12.96
C ASP A 38 12.94 2.72 12.76
N ASP A 39 11.85 2.75 13.51
CA ASP A 39 10.77 1.75 13.46
C ASP A 39 11.22 0.27 13.47
N GLY A 40 12.30 -0.03 14.21
CA GLY A 40 12.86 -1.39 14.33
C GLY A 40 13.79 -1.80 13.20
N LEU A 41 14.01 -0.92 12.22
CA LEU A 41 15.02 -1.07 11.18
C LEU A 41 16.29 -0.32 11.60
N VAL A 42 17.44 -1.02 11.51
CA VAL A 42 18.76 -0.45 11.77
C VAL A 42 19.42 -0.16 10.43
N TYR A 43 19.74 1.11 10.16
CA TYR A 43 20.45 1.51 8.94
C TYR A 43 21.62 2.44 9.24
N LYS A 44 22.63 2.43 8.37
CA LYS A 44 23.77 3.34 8.42
C LYS A 44 23.42 4.60 7.63
N ARG A 45 23.63 5.78 8.21
CA ARG A 45 23.54 7.06 7.46
C ARG A 45 24.81 7.88 7.61
N LYS A 46 25.17 8.61 6.56
CA LYS A 46 26.35 9.48 6.53
C LYS A 46 26.11 10.67 7.45
N ARG A 47 26.99 10.88 8.41
CA ARG A 47 26.94 12.06 9.29
C ARG A 47 27.24 13.30 8.45
N GLY A 48 26.21 14.04 8.05
CA GLY A 48 26.40 15.42 7.57
C GLY A 48 27.05 16.23 8.69
N ARG A 49 27.86 17.25 8.35
CA ARG A 49 28.47 18.17 9.33
C ARG A 49 27.37 18.90 10.12
N PHE A 50 26.80 18.20 11.10
CA PHE A 50 26.02 18.80 12.15
C PHE A 50 27.06 19.58 12.95
N ASN A 51 27.01 20.91 12.87
CA ASN A 51 27.45 21.69 14.01
C ASN A 51 26.79 21.04 15.23
N PRO A 52 27.55 20.70 16.30
CA PRO A 52 26.92 20.19 17.50
C PRO A 52 25.76 21.15 17.82
N PRO A 53 24.55 20.65 18.07
CA PRO A 53 23.52 21.49 18.64
C PRO A 53 24.18 22.25 19.80
N PRO A 54 23.94 23.56 20.00
CA PRO A 54 24.36 24.18 21.24
C PRO A 54 23.89 23.24 22.36
N GLU A 55 24.80 22.91 23.30
CA GLU A 55 24.67 21.90 24.37
C GLU A 55 23.49 22.20 25.33
N SER A 56 22.30 22.31 24.79
CA SER A 56 21.09 22.80 25.44
C SER A 56 19.82 22.25 24.79
N SER A 57 19.87 21.19 23.97
CA SER A 57 18.68 20.36 23.82
C SER A 57 18.48 19.65 25.15
N SER A 58 17.75 20.31 26.04
CA SER A 58 17.54 19.80 27.38
C SER A 58 16.86 18.43 27.27
N VAL A 59 17.11 17.53 28.22
CA VAL A 59 16.38 16.25 28.34
C VAL A 59 14.85 16.47 28.31
N ALA A 60 14.39 17.67 28.69
CA ALA A 60 12.98 18.06 28.61
C ALA A 60 12.48 18.23 27.17
N ASP A 61 13.30 18.69 26.23
CA ASP A 61 12.92 18.88 24.82
C ASP A 61 12.83 17.55 24.07
N GLU A 62 13.76 16.62 24.34
CA GLU A 62 13.71 15.27 23.81
C GLU A 62 12.48 14.49 24.33
N LYS A 63 12.19 14.61 25.63
CA LYS A 63 10.98 14.03 26.24
C LYS A 63 9.68 14.62 25.65
N ARG A 64 9.67 15.91 25.31
CA ARG A 64 8.52 16.56 24.64
C ARG A 64 8.32 16.02 23.23
N LEU A 65 9.40 15.86 22.46
CA LEU A 65 9.34 15.32 21.10
C LEU A 65 8.82 13.87 21.11
N GLU A 66 9.33 13.05 22.03
CA GLU A 66 8.90 11.66 22.20
C GLU A 66 7.42 11.57 22.64
N ASN A 67 6.96 12.45 23.53
CA ASN A 67 5.55 12.52 23.91
C ASN A 67 4.64 12.89 22.72
N LEU A 68 5.06 13.85 21.89
CA LEU A 68 4.32 14.21 20.66
C LEU A 68 4.26 13.03 19.69
N ARG A 69 5.35 12.27 19.56
CA ARG A 69 5.40 11.05 18.74
C ARG A 69 4.41 10.00 19.26
N ARG A 70 4.39 9.74 20.57
CA ARG A 70 3.43 8.82 21.19
C ARG A 70 1.99 9.28 21.00
N GLU A 71 1.71 10.58 21.13
CA GLU A 71 0.36 11.09 20.94
C GLU A 71 -0.10 10.91 19.49
N ARG A 72 0.75 11.18 18.50
CA ARG A 72 0.42 10.88 17.08
C ARG A 72 0.13 9.40 16.85
N LYS A 73 0.92 8.51 17.45
CA LYS A 73 0.70 7.05 17.38
C LYS A 73 -0.64 6.67 18.01
N LYS A 74 -0.92 7.15 19.21
CA LYS A 74 -2.20 6.93 19.92
C LYS A 74 -3.38 7.41 19.09
N GLN A 75 -3.32 8.62 18.53
CA GLN A 75 -4.38 9.16 17.69
C GLN A 75 -4.62 8.32 16.44
N THR A 76 -3.56 7.84 15.79
CA THR A 76 -3.66 6.97 14.62
C THR A 76 -4.30 5.62 14.97
N LEU A 77 -3.88 5.02 16.09
CA LEU A 77 -4.45 3.76 16.58
C LEU A 77 -5.94 3.92 16.97
N LEU A 78 -6.32 5.03 17.59
CA LEU A 78 -7.72 5.31 17.92
C LEU A 78 -8.58 5.48 16.66
N LYS A 79 -8.07 6.16 15.63
CA LYS A 79 -8.75 6.27 14.33
C LYS A 79 -8.94 4.89 13.69
N LEU A 80 -7.90 4.06 13.71
CA LEU A 80 -7.94 2.72 13.14
C LEU A 80 -8.93 1.82 13.90
N LYS A 81 -8.91 1.87 15.24
CA LYS A 81 -9.88 1.18 16.09
C LYS A 81 -11.30 1.59 15.72
N SER A 82 -11.58 2.90 15.65
CA SER A 82 -12.92 3.40 15.31
C SER A 82 -13.35 2.97 13.90
N LYS A 83 -12.44 2.91 12.94
CA LYS A 83 -12.72 2.40 11.59
C LYS A 83 -13.14 0.93 11.63
N PHE A 84 -12.34 0.08 12.26
CA PHE A 84 -12.63 -1.35 12.34
C PHE A 84 -13.89 -1.66 13.14
N GLU A 85 -14.15 -0.91 14.22
CA GLU A 85 -15.39 -1.05 14.99
C GLU A 85 -16.64 -0.77 14.14
N LYS A 86 -16.61 0.29 13.32
CA LYS A 86 -17.70 0.58 12.37
C LYS A 86 -17.85 -0.50 11.30
N GLU A 87 -16.73 -0.99 10.79
CA GLU A 87 -16.70 -2.03 9.77
C GLU A 87 -17.26 -3.35 10.32
N ILE A 88 -16.89 -3.74 11.54
CA ILE A 88 -17.46 -4.92 12.23
C ILE A 88 -18.97 -4.79 12.35
N VAL A 89 -19.48 -3.66 12.86
CA VAL A 89 -20.93 -3.43 12.97
C VAL A 89 -21.62 -3.51 11.60
N HIS A 90 -20.98 -2.98 10.55
CA HIS A 90 -21.51 -3.08 9.20
C HIS A 90 -21.60 -4.52 8.71
N TRP A 91 -20.54 -5.32 8.91
CA TRP A 91 -20.50 -6.74 8.55
C TRP A 91 -21.48 -7.58 9.35
N GLU A 92 -21.65 -7.29 10.65
CA GLU A 92 -22.64 -7.94 11.51
C GLU A 92 -24.06 -7.66 11.02
N ASN A 93 -24.37 -6.40 10.67
CA ASN A 93 -25.66 -6.03 10.13
C ASN A 93 -25.94 -6.76 8.81
N LEU A 94 -24.99 -6.77 7.88
CA LEU A 94 -25.15 -7.47 6.60
C LEU A 94 -25.37 -8.97 6.81
N SER A 95 -24.57 -9.59 7.68
CA SER A 95 -24.71 -11.01 8.03
C SER A 95 -26.09 -11.33 8.63
N ASN A 96 -26.58 -10.45 9.52
CA ASN A 96 -27.91 -10.59 10.12
C ASN A 96 -29.02 -10.43 9.07
N THR A 97 -28.91 -9.47 8.16
CA THR A 97 -29.87 -9.30 7.05
C THR A 97 -29.90 -10.52 6.14
N LEU A 98 -28.74 -11.03 5.73
CA LEU A 98 -28.66 -12.23 4.90
C LEU A 98 -29.24 -13.47 5.62
N ARG A 99 -28.97 -13.61 6.92
CA ARG A 99 -29.56 -14.68 7.73
C ARG A 99 -31.08 -14.54 7.81
N ALA A 100 -31.59 -13.34 8.03
CA ALA A 100 -33.04 -13.07 8.09
C ALA A 100 -33.72 -13.40 6.76
N LEU A 101 -33.12 -13.01 5.62
CA LEU A 101 -33.62 -13.35 4.29
C LEU A 101 -33.67 -14.87 4.09
N ARG A 102 -32.59 -15.59 4.43
CA ARG A 102 -32.54 -17.05 4.34
C ARG A 102 -33.61 -17.74 5.18
N ILE A 103 -33.84 -17.26 6.41
CA ILE A 103 -34.89 -17.79 7.28
C ILE A 103 -36.27 -17.52 6.66
N SER A 104 -36.51 -16.28 6.21
CA SER A 104 -37.80 -15.89 5.62
C SER A 104 -38.15 -16.68 4.36
N SER A 105 -37.19 -16.92 3.47
CA SER A 105 -37.40 -17.73 2.26
C SER A 105 -37.67 -19.19 2.60
N SER A 106 -36.92 -19.76 3.56
CA SER A 106 -37.16 -21.13 4.03
C SER A 106 -38.54 -21.30 4.66
N THR A 107 -38.98 -20.33 5.48
CA THR A 107 -40.32 -20.37 6.09
C THR A 107 -41.42 -20.22 5.06
N GLN A 108 -41.25 -19.35 4.05
CA GLN A 108 -42.21 -19.19 2.96
C GLN A 108 -42.39 -20.50 2.17
N LEU A 109 -41.29 -21.22 1.91
CA LEU A 109 -41.33 -22.48 1.19
C LEU A 109 -42.03 -23.59 2.01
N GLN A 110 -41.78 -23.66 3.32
CA GLN A 110 -42.52 -24.56 4.22
C GLN A 110 -44.02 -24.25 4.24
N GLN A 111 -44.41 -22.98 4.32
CA GLN A 111 -45.83 -22.60 4.32
C GLN A 111 -46.53 -22.94 2.99
N LEU A 112 -45.83 -22.84 1.86
CA LEU A 112 -46.36 -23.28 0.56
C LEU A 112 -46.56 -24.79 0.53
N GLN A 113 -45.62 -25.56 1.09
CA GLN A 113 -45.70 -27.01 1.14
C GLN A 113 -46.84 -27.50 2.07
N GLU A 114 -47.04 -26.85 3.23
CA GLU A 114 -48.17 -27.13 4.12
C GLU A 114 -49.52 -26.79 3.47
N LYS A 115 -49.63 -25.68 2.73
CA LYS A 115 -50.85 -25.34 1.98
C LYS A 115 -51.17 -26.37 0.89
N GLN A 116 -50.16 -26.88 0.18
CA GLN A 116 -50.36 -27.96 -0.80
C GLN A 116 -50.84 -29.25 -0.12
N GLN A 117 -50.24 -29.65 1.01
CA GLN A 117 -50.69 -30.84 1.75
C GLN A 117 -52.12 -30.74 2.30
N ILE A 118 -52.59 -29.54 2.68
CA ILE A 118 -53.97 -29.33 3.14
C ILE A 118 -54.94 -29.40 1.95
N GLN A 119 -54.55 -28.92 0.77
CA GLN A 119 -55.35 -28.99 -0.45
C GLN A 119 -55.46 -30.43 -1.00
N ASP A 120 -54.43 -31.25 -0.83
CA ASP A 120 -54.44 -32.67 -1.23
C ASP A 120 -55.27 -33.57 -0.29
N GLN A 121 -55.69 -33.08 0.88
CA GLN A 121 -56.58 -33.80 1.81
C GLN A 121 -58.07 -33.49 1.63
N THR A 122 -58.44 -32.60 0.70
CA THR A 122 -59.83 -32.47 0.24
C THR A 122 -60.13 -33.52 -0.84
N PRO A 123 -61.12 -34.42 -0.67
CA PRO A 123 -61.39 -35.46 -1.65
C PRO A 123 -62.16 -34.87 -2.83
N SER A 124 -61.45 -34.38 -3.84
CA SER A 124 -62.02 -34.04 -5.15
C SER A 124 -61.24 -34.73 -6.26
N LEU A 125 -61.86 -35.79 -6.78
CA LEU A 125 -61.78 -36.44 -8.11
C LEU A 125 -60.44 -36.50 -8.88
N PRO A 126 -60.10 -37.65 -9.48
CA PRO A 126 -58.81 -37.85 -10.12
C PRO A 126 -58.82 -37.23 -11.52
N SER A 127 -58.02 -36.18 -11.74
CA SER A 127 -57.64 -35.76 -13.09
C SER A 127 -56.32 -34.99 -13.08
N THR A 128 -55.27 -35.64 -13.58
CA THR A 128 -54.10 -35.02 -14.22
C THR A 128 -53.40 -33.86 -13.46
N SER A 129 -52.80 -34.11 -12.28
CA SER A 129 -51.95 -33.09 -11.61
C SER A 129 -50.45 -33.31 -11.73
N SER A 130 -50.00 -34.44 -12.31
CA SER A 130 -48.56 -34.78 -12.43
C SER A 130 -47.76 -33.84 -13.33
N SER A 131 -48.41 -33.05 -14.19
CA SER A 131 -47.76 -32.10 -15.10
C SER A 131 -47.47 -30.73 -14.46
N LEU A 132 -48.22 -30.32 -13.44
CA LEU A 132 -48.14 -28.95 -12.89
C LEU A 132 -47.01 -28.80 -11.85
N THR A 133 -46.67 -29.88 -11.14
CA THR A 133 -45.55 -29.89 -10.19
C THR A 133 -44.19 -30.05 -10.88
N GLN A 134 -44.19 -30.65 -12.07
CA GLN A 134 -42.98 -30.77 -12.90
C GLN A 134 -42.63 -29.44 -13.57
N SER A 135 -43.62 -28.66 -14.01
CA SER A 135 -43.36 -27.34 -14.60
C SER A 135 -42.80 -26.35 -13.57
N SER A 136 -43.33 -26.32 -12.34
CA SER A 136 -42.80 -25.42 -11.30
C SER A 136 -41.38 -25.78 -10.87
N LEU A 137 -41.05 -27.08 -10.80
CA LEU A 137 -39.69 -27.52 -10.50
C LEU A 137 -38.69 -27.12 -11.60
N LEU A 138 -39.12 -27.18 -12.87
CA LEU A 138 -38.30 -26.74 -14.00
C LEU A 138 -38.09 -25.23 -13.99
N ASP A 139 -39.12 -24.45 -13.67
CA ASP A 139 -39.02 -22.99 -13.56
C ASP A 139 -38.08 -22.60 -12.40
N ASP A 140 -38.15 -23.28 -11.26
CA ASP A 140 -37.24 -23.07 -10.13
C ASP A 140 -35.78 -23.42 -10.47
N LEU A 141 -35.57 -24.52 -11.20
CA LEU A 141 -34.25 -24.93 -11.69
C LEU A 141 -33.69 -23.92 -12.70
N LEU A 142 -34.53 -23.44 -13.62
CA LEU A 142 -34.14 -22.43 -14.59
C LEU A 142 -33.73 -21.13 -13.88
N PHE A 143 -34.51 -20.68 -12.90
CA PHE A 143 -34.19 -19.51 -12.10
C PHE A 143 -32.87 -19.66 -11.34
N GLN A 144 -32.59 -20.85 -10.79
CA GLN A 144 -31.31 -21.12 -10.13
C GLN A 144 -30.12 -21.06 -11.10
N VAL A 145 -30.28 -21.61 -12.31
CA VAL A 145 -29.23 -21.60 -13.33
C VAL A 145 -28.97 -20.18 -13.83
N GLU A 146 -30.02 -19.38 -14.07
CA GLU A 146 -29.88 -17.97 -14.46
C GLU A 146 -29.20 -17.14 -13.36
N ALA A 147 -29.56 -17.37 -12.10
CA ALA A 147 -28.89 -16.71 -10.98
C ALA A 147 -27.41 -17.12 -10.86
N GLN A 148 -27.10 -18.40 -11.10
CA GLN A 148 -25.72 -18.88 -11.10
C GLN A 148 -24.92 -18.31 -12.28
N GLU A 149 -25.52 -18.19 -13.46
CA GLU A 149 -24.91 -17.55 -14.63
C GLU A 149 -24.53 -16.09 -14.32
N ALA A 150 -25.43 -15.32 -13.70
CA ALA A 150 -25.14 -13.95 -13.30
C ALA A 150 -23.94 -13.86 -12.34
N ILE A 151 -23.86 -14.76 -11.35
CA ILE A 151 -22.74 -14.81 -10.40
C ILE A 151 -21.43 -15.16 -11.11
N ILE A 152 -21.45 -16.16 -12.00
CA ILE A 152 -20.26 -16.57 -12.77
C ILE A 152 -19.78 -15.42 -13.64
N HIS A 153 -20.71 -14.74 -14.32
CA HIS A 153 -20.39 -13.59 -15.15
C HIS A 153 -19.78 -12.44 -14.34
N ASP A 154 -20.32 -12.13 -13.15
CA ASP A 154 -19.77 -11.10 -12.28
C ASP A 154 -18.35 -11.45 -11.79
N ILE A 155 -18.10 -12.71 -11.43
CA ILE A 155 -16.76 -13.17 -11.05
C ILE A 155 -15.80 -13.10 -12.24
N SER A 156 -16.24 -13.50 -13.44
CA SER A 156 -15.44 -13.41 -14.67
C SER A 156 -15.04 -11.97 -14.95
N ASN A 157 -15.98 -11.01 -14.87
CA ASN A 157 -15.68 -9.59 -15.05
C ASN A 157 -14.67 -9.08 -14.02
N LEU A 158 -14.76 -9.52 -12.76
CA LEU A 158 -13.79 -9.14 -11.74
C LEU A 158 -12.40 -9.70 -12.05
N CYS A 159 -12.31 -10.93 -12.57
CA CYS A 159 -11.06 -11.52 -13.04
C CYS A 159 -10.49 -10.73 -14.23
N ASP A 160 -11.31 -10.35 -15.22
CA ASP A 160 -10.86 -9.54 -16.37
C ASP A 160 -10.31 -8.17 -15.93
N VAL A 161 -10.98 -7.53 -14.96
CA VAL A 161 -10.51 -6.26 -14.37
C VAL A 161 -9.20 -6.45 -13.63
N ALA A 162 -9.08 -7.52 -12.83
CA ALA A 162 -7.84 -7.83 -12.11
C ALA A 162 -6.68 -8.11 -13.08
N GLU A 163 -6.93 -8.89 -14.13
CA GLU A 163 -5.95 -9.18 -15.18
C GLU A 163 -5.52 -7.91 -15.90
N ALA A 164 -6.45 -7.01 -16.25
CA ALA A 164 -6.13 -5.75 -16.88
C ALA A 164 -5.27 -4.82 -15.99
N ILE A 165 -5.49 -4.85 -14.67
CA ILE A 165 -4.66 -4.09 -13.72
C ILE A 165 -3.27 -4.71 -13.59
N CYS A 166 -3.19 -6.04 -13.41
CA CYS A 166 -1.93 -6.76 -13.32
C CYS A 166 -1.09 -6.58 -14.59
N PHE A 167 -1.70 -6.76 -15.76
CA PHE A 167 -1.02 -6.57 -17.04
C PHE A 167 -0.44 -5.16 -17.17
N LYS A 168 -1.23 -4.12 -16.84
CA LYS A 168 -0.72 -2.73 -16.88
C LYS A 168 0.42 -2.49 -15.89
N GLN A 169 0.33 -3.04 -14.69
CA GLN A 169 1.35 -2.94 -13.66
C GLN A 169 2.64 -3.66 -14.07
N GLU A 170 2.52 -4.85 -14.68
CA GLU A 170 3.65 -5.62 -15.20
C GLU A 170 4.36 -4.90 -16.34
N GLN A 171 3.60 -4.36 -17.31
CA GLN A 171 4.19 -3.54 -18.39
C GLN A 171 4.97 -2.35 -17.85
N ALA A 172 4.47 -1.67 -16.81
CA ALA A 172 5.17 -0.56 -16.16
C ALA A 172 6.48 -0.99 -15.45
N LEU A 173 6.58 -2.24 -15.00
CA LEU A 173 7.82 -2.79 -14.44
C LEU A 173 8.87 -3.09 -15.53
N PHE A 174 8.42 -3.53 -16.70
CA PHE A 174 9.32 -3.79 -17.84
C PHE A 174 9.74 -2.51 -18.59
N ASP A 175 8.96 -1.43 -18.52
CA ASP A 175 9.29 -0.10 -19.09
C ASP A 175 10.29 0.71 -18.24
N LEU A 176 10.85 0.15 -17.16
CA LEU A 176 11.89 0.80 -16.37
C LEU A 176 13.20 0.87 -17.16
N GLN A 177 13.76 2.07 -17.35
CA GLN A 177 15.05 2.32 -18.03
C GLN A 177 16.27 1.62 -17.39
N ILE A 178 16.11 1.00 -16.22
CA ILE A 178 17.13 0.17 -15.58
C ILE A 178 17.32 -1.14 -16.35
N TRP A 179 16.27 -1.66 -16.99
CA TRP A 179 16.36 -2.75 -17.95
C TRP A 179 16.75 -2.15 -19.30
N SER A 180 18.03 -1.84 -19.46
CA SER A 180 18.62 -1.58 -20.77
C SER A 180 18.35 -2.77 -21.70
N THR A 181 18.50 -2.55 -23.01
CA THR A 181 18.35 -3.60 -24.03
C THR A 181 19.03 -4.89 -23.54
N PRO A 182 18.42 -6.09 -23.66
CA PRO A 182 18.97 -7.31 -23.06
C PRO A 182 20.47 -7.56 -23.36
N LEU A 183 20.95 -7.05 -24.50
CA LEU A 183 22.35 -7.05 -24.90
C LEU A 183 23.26 -6.16 -24.02
N ASP A 184 22.82 -4.97 -23.62
CA ASP A 184 23.58 -4.09 -22.72
C ASP A 184 23.67 -4.66 -21.30
N LEU A 185 22.59 -5.28 -20.83
CA LEU A 185 22.58 -5.95 -19.52
C LEU A 185 23.56 -7.14 -19.51
N MET A 186 23.54 -7.97 -20.55
CA MET A 186 24.51 -9.06 -20.69
C MET A 186 25.94 -8.54 -20.81
N GLN A 187 26.13 -7.40 -21.49
CA GLN A 187 27.43 -6.80 -21.66
C GLN A 187 28.00 -6.30 -20.32
N VAL A 188 27.20 -5.62 -19.49
CA VAL A 188 27.58 -5.20 -18.13
C VAL A 188 27.92 -6.41 -17.25
N LEU A 189 27.13 -7.48 -17.32
CA LEU A 189 27.37 -8.70 -16.55
C LEU A 189 28.59 -9.50 -17.04
N SER A 190 29.00 -9.33 -18.31
CA SER A 190 30.15 -10.02 -18.89
C SER A 190 31.50 -9.30 -18.69
N TYR A 191 31.49 -8.09 -18.10
CA TYR A 191 32.70 -7.28 -17.89
C TYR A 191 33.12 -7.16 -16.41
N GLU A 192 32.60 -7.99 -15.50
CA GLU A 192 33.27 -8.21 -14.21
C GLU A 192 34.35 -9.29 -14.37
N ASP A 193 35.57 -8.84 -14.67
CA ASP A 193 36.85 -9.55 -14.43
C ASP A 193 37.79 -8.62 -13.64
#